data_AF-A0A7S0MAE7-F1
#
_entry.id   AF-A0A7S0MAE7-F1
#
_cell.length_a   1.000
_cell.length_b   1.000
_cell.length_c   1.000
_cell.angle_alpha   90.00
_cell.angle_beta   90.00
_cell.angle_gamma   90.00
#
_symmetry.space_group_name_H-M   'P 1'
#
loop_
_entity.id
_entity.type
_entity.pdbx_description
1 polymer ?
#
loop_
_entity_poly.entity_id
_entity_poly.type
_entity_poly.pdbx_seq_one_letter_code
_entity_poly.pdbx_strand_id
1 'polypeptide(L)'
;CQAGTFSSAAGATQAATCASCIAGTYSSVSASTACSLCQAGAYSSSTGQSFCVVCQAGTFSSAAGATQAATCASCIAGTYSSVSASTACSLCQAGAYSSSTGQSFCVVCQAGTFS
;
A
#
# COMPACT_ATOMS: atom_id res chain seq x y z
N CYS A 1 15.21 -10.13 18.34
CA CYS A 1 13.97 -9.39 18.00
C CYS A 1 13.06 -10.24 17.13
N GLN A 2 11.74 -10.22 17.35
CA GLN A 2 10.78 -10.93 16.49
C GLN A 2 10.36 -10.03 15.32
N ALA A 3 9.65 -10.58 14.33
CA ALA A 3 9.02 -9.78 13.28
C ALA A 3 8.18 -8.65 13.90
N GLY A 4 8.19 -7.48 13.26
CA GLY A 4 7.61 -6.25 13.79
C GLY A 4 8.50 -5.48 14.77
N THR A 5 9.65 -6.03 15.16
CA THR A 5 10.62 -5.36 16.04
C THR A 5 12.02 -5.37 15.44
N PHE A 6 12.87 -4.43 15.89
CA PHE A 6 14.26 -4.33 15.48
C PHE A 6 15.16 -3.97 16.68
N SER A 7 16.47 -4.21 16.55
CA SER A 7 17.46 -3.69 17.51
C SER A 7 18.73 -3.29 16.78
N SER A 8 19.25 -2.11 17.08
CA SER A 8 20.52 -1.63 16.52
C SER A 8 21.74 -2.40 17.03
N ALA A 9 21.59 -3.21 18.09
CA ALA A 9 22.62 -4.13 18.56
C ALA A 9 22.51 -5.49 17.85
N ALA A 10 23.53 -5.85 17.06
CA ALA A 10 23.61 -7.16 16.42
C ALA A 10 23.56 -8.28 17.47
N GLY A 11 22.69 -9.27 17.28
CA GLY A 11 22.57 -10.41 18.19
C GLY A 11 21.78 -10.14 19.48
N ALA A 12 20.95 -9.10 19.54
CA ALA A 12 20.06 -8.88 20.69
C ALA A 12 19.11 -10.08 20.93
N THR A 13 19.41 -10.88 21.96
CA THR A 13 18.67 -12.08 22.36
C THR A 13 17.53 -11.80 23.32
N GLN A 14 17.48 -10.62 23.94
CA GLN A 14 16.42 -10.25 24.89
C GLN A 14 15.31 -9.43 24.22
N ALA A 15 14.05 -9.75 24.54
CA ALA A 15 12.88 -9.02 24.04
C ALA A 15 12.88 -7.54 24.49
N ALA A 16 13.40 -7.25 25.68
CA ALA A 16 13.47 -5.89 26.24
C ALA A 16 14.39 -4.94 25.46
N THR A 17 15.30 -5.46 24.63
CA THR A 17 16.21 -4.67 23.79
C THR A 17 15.69 -4.42 22.37
N CYS A 18 14.48 -4.87 22.07
CA CYS A 18 13.87 -4.76 20.75
C CYS A 18 12.85 -3.62 20.71
N ALA A 19 13.08 -2.65 19.84
CA ALA A 19 12.14 -1.56 19.58
C ALA A 19 11.11 -2.01 18.53
N SER A 20 9.85 -1.61 18.71
CA SER A 20 8.81 -1.84 17.71
C SER A 20 9.05 -0.98 16.47
N CYS A 21 8.78 -1.53 15.28
CA CYS A 21 8.69 -0.72 14.07
C CYS A 21 7.62 0.34 14.23
N ILE A 22 7.90 1.57 13.80
CA ILE A 22 6.92 2.66 13.85
C ILE A 22 5.92 2.53 12.71
N ALA A 23 4.79 3.25 12.80
CA ALA A 23 3.86 3.37 11.67
C ALA A 23 4.60 3.81 10.40
N GLY A 24 4.18 3.29 9.24
CA GLY A 24 4.89 3.48 7.97
C GLY A 24 6.10 2.58 7.77
N THR A 25 6.48 1.78 8.78
CA THR A 25 7.58 0.81 8.70
C THR A 25 7.14 -0.59 9.14
N TYR A 26 7.93 -1.60 8.77
CA TYR A 26 7.69 -2.99 9.12
C TYR A 26 9.01 -3.77 9.25
N SER A 27 8.96 -4.94 9.88
CA SER A 27 10.07 -5.90 9.89
C SER A 27 9.51 -7.31 9.70
N SER A 28 9.77 -7.94 8.56
CA SER A 28 9.23 -9.27 8.24
C SER A 28 10.05 -10.42 8.82
N VAL A 29 11.25 -10.13 9.32
CA VAL A 29 12.21 -11.14 9.79
C VAL A 29 12.52 -10.96 11.27
N SER A 30 12.83 -12.07 11.93
CA SER A 30 13.44 -12.03 13.26
C SER A 30 14.89 -11.54 13.16
N ALA A 31 15.42 -11.09 14.30
CA ALA A 31 16.75 -10.51 14.46
C ALA A 31 17.05 -9.31 13.52
N SER A 32 16.01 -8.62 13.04
CA SER A 32 16.22 -7.44 12.22
C SER A 32 16.96 -6.33 12.97
N THR A 33 17.90 -5.70 12.29
CA THR A 33 18.66 -4.57 12.82
C THR A 33 18.01 -3.21 12.55
N ALA A 34 17.02 -3.18 11.65
CA ALA A 34 16.24 -2.00 11.30
C ALA A 34 14.83 -2.38 10.83
N CYS A 35 13.92 -1.41 10.80
CA CYS A 35 12.63 -1.56 10.11
C CYS A 35 12.72 -1.04 8.69
N SER A 36 12.06 -1.74 7.77
CA SER A 36 11.91 -1.36 6.38
C SER A 36 10.71 -0.42 6.21
N LEU A 37 10.83 0.58 5.34
CA LEU A 37 9.70 1.44 4.97
C LEU A 37 8.67 0.66 4.14
N CYS A 38 7.40 0.92 4.38
CA CYS A 38 6.35 0.52 3.46
C CYS A 38 6.57 1.20 2.11
N GLN A 39 6.65 0.41 1.04
CA GLN A 39 6.80 0.96 -0.30
C GLN A 39 5.51 1.65 -0.75
N ALA A 40 5.60 2.48 -1.79
CA ALA A 40 4.43 3.03 -2.45
C ALA A 40 3.44 1.90 -2.81
N GLY A 41 2.15 2.19 -2.72
CA GLY A 41 1.08 1.21 -2.82
C GLY A 41 0.78 0.45 -1.51
N ALA A 42 1.52 0.70 -0.42
CA ALA A 42 1.24 0.09 0.88
C ALA A 42 1.42 1.07 2.05
N TYR A 43 0.83 0.75 3.19
CA TYR A 43 0.88 1.52 4.42
C TYR A 43 1.03 0.62 5.65
N SER A 44 1.47 1.18 6.77
CA SER A 44 1.48 0.52 8.08
C SER A 44 0.89 1.46 9.11
N SER A 45 -0.26 1.09 9.68
CA SER A 45 -1.04 1.99 10.55
C SER A 45 -0.64 1.94 12.03
N SER A 46 0.16 0.95 12.40
CA SER A 46 0.39 0.62 13.81
C SER A 46 1.86 0.33 14.06
N THR A 47 2.28 0.52 15.30
CA THR A 47 3.62 0.09 15.70
C THR A 47 3.68 -1.44 15.76
N GLY A 48 4.86 -2.00 15.56
CA GLY A 48 5.08 -3.44 15.67
C GLY A 48 4.62 -4.26 14.46
N GLN A 49 4.33 -3.63 13.32
CA GLN A 49 3.87 -4.39 12.14
C GLN A 49 4.99 -5.20 11.50
N SER A 50 4.68 -6.47 11.20
CA SER A 50 5.57 -7.37 10.48
C SER A 50 5.41 -7.32 8.96
N PHE A 51 4.39 -6.62 8.46
CA PHE A 51 4.11 -6.43 7.04
C PHE A 51 3.37 -5.10 6.82
N CYS A 52 3.44 -4.57 5.61
CA CYS A 52 2.64 -3.42 5.21
C CYS A 52 1.31 -3.89 4.60
N VAL A 53 0.24 -3.15 4.89
CA VAL A 53 -1.07 -3.35 4.29
C VAL A 53 -1.08 -2.68 2.92
N VAL A 54 -1.41 -3.46 1.88
CA VAL A 54 -1.46 -2.95 0.51
C VAL A 54 -2.76 -2.19 0.24
N CYS A 55 -2.67 -1.12 -0.56
CA CYS A 55 -3.81 -0.49 -1.18
C CYS A 55 -4.52 -1.49 -2.08
N GLN A 56 -5.85 -1.57 -1.98
CA GLN A 56 -6.64 -2.52 -2.74
C GLN A 56 -6.83 -2.05 -4.19
N ALA A 57 -7.25 -2.96 -5.07
CA ALA A 57 -7.63 -2.59 -6.43
C ALA A 57 -8.67 -1.45 -6.41
N GLY A 58 -8.57 -0.54 -7.39
CA GLY A 58 -9.32 0.71 -7.43
C GLY A 58 -8.72 1.84 -6.59
N THR A 59 -7.68 1.58 -5.81
CA THR A 59 -6.93 2.59 -5.06
C THR A 59 -5.44 2.54 -5.39
N PHE A 60 -4.73 3.63 -5.06
CA PHE A 60 -3.28 3.72 -5.22
C PHE A 60 -2.67 4.56 -4.09
N SER A 61 -1.39 4.37 -3.82
CA SER A 61 -0.61 5.28 -2.97
C SER A 61 0.73 5.54 -3.63
N SER A 62 1.05 6.81 -3.90
CA SER A 62 2.36 7.20 -4.43
C SER A 62 3.41 7.39 -3.33
N ALA A 63 3.01 7.46 -2.07
CA ALA A 63 3.89 7.74 -0.95
C ALA A 63 4.45 6.44 -0.35
N ALA A 64 5.78 6.38 -0.22
CA ALA A 64 6.43 5.42 0.67
C ALA A 64 6.33 5.89 2.13
N GLY A 65 6.36 4.96 3.07
CA GLY A 65 6.23 5.23 4.50
C GLY A 65 4.84 5.65 4.93
N ALA A 66 3.80 5.32 4.15
CA ALA A 66 2.43 5.69 4.47
C ALA A 66 1.99 5.09 5.81
N THR A 67 1.41 5.93 6.67
CA THR A 67 1.07 5.56 8.06
C THR A 67 -0.41 5.25 8.24
N GLN A 68 -1.22 5.27 7.18
CA GLN A 68 -2.68 5.14 7.31
C GLN A 68 -3.34 4.70 5.99
N ALA A 69 -4.49 4.04 6.12
CA ALA A 69 -5.27 3.56 4.97
C ALA A 69 -5.74 4.71 4.07
N ALA A 70 -5.98 5.90 4.64
CA ALA A 70 -6.40 7.08 3.90
C ALA A 70 -5.37 7.58 2.87
N THR A 71 -4.11 7.10 2.94
CA THR A 71 -3.10 7.37 1.90
C THR A 71 -3.38 6.58 0.61
N CYS A 72 -4.18 5.52 0.68
CA CYS A 72 -4.69 4.84 -0.51
C CYS A 72 -5.81 5.68 -1.15
N ALA A 73 -5.43 6.56 -2.07
CA ALA A 73 -6.36 7.39 -2.83
C ALA A 73 -7.14 6.55 -3.84
N SER A 74 -8.44 6.79 -3.93
CA SER A 74 -9.28 6.15 -4.96
C SER A 74 -8.93 6.66 -6.36
N CYS A 75 -8.89 5.76 -7.33
CA CYS A 75 -8.80 6.14 -8.74
C CYS A 75 -10.00 7.00 -9.12
N ILE A 76 -9.77 8.16 -9.74
CA ILE A 76 -10.84 9.07 -10.16
C ILE A 76 -11.61 8.50 -11.35
N ALA A 77 -12.79 9.05 -11.63
CA ALA A 77 -13.54 8.73 -12.85
C ALA A 77 -12.65 8.91 -14.09
N GLY A 78 -12.79 7.99 -15.05
CA GLY A 78 -11.90 7.89 -16.22
C GLY A 78 -10.58 7.15 -15.96
N THR A 79 -10.28 6.77 -14.72
CA THR A 79 -9.11 5.95 -14.35
C THR A 79 -9.51 4.70 -13.56
N TYR A 80 -8.60 3.74 -13.50
CA TYR A 80 -8.78 2.48 -12.77
C TYR A 80 -7.46 1.94 -12.23
N SER A 81 -7.52 1.02 -11.26
CA SER A 81 -6.36 0.23 -10.84
C SER A 81 -6.79 -1.23 -10.68
N SER A 82 -6.34 -2.11 -11.59
CA SER A 82 -6.73 -3.53 -11.58
C SER A 82 -5.98 -4.38 -10.56
N VAL A 83 -4.90 -3.84 -9.98
CA VAL A 83 -4.02 -4.57 -9.06
C VAL A 83 -4.00 -3.92 -7.68
N SER A 84 -3.78 -4.73 -6.65
CA SER A 84 -3.41 -4.23 -5.33
C SER A 84 -1.96 -3.73 -5.34
N ALA A 85 -1.58 -2.98 -4.31
CA ALA A 85 -0.27 -2.35 -4.19
C ALA A 85 0.07 -1.38 -5.34
N SER A 86 -0.95 -0.82 -6.00
CA SER A 86 -0.69 0.11 -7.10
C SER A 86 -0.14 1.44 -6.59
N THR A 87 0.81 1.99 -7.34
CA THR A 87 1.42 3.30 -7.07
C THR A 87 0.76 4.42 -7.87
N ALA A 88 -0.10 4.08 -8.84
CA ALA A 88 -0.82 5.02 -9.69
C ALA A 88 -2.10 4.39 -10.28
N CYS A 89 -3.03 5.23 -10.74
CA CYS A 89 -4.15 4.75 -11.54
C CYS A 89 -3.82 4.80 -13.03
N SER A 90 -4.33 3.83 -13.78
CA SER A 90 -4.25 3.77 -15.24
C SER A 90 -5.47 4.45 -15.85
N LEU A 91 -5.28 5.14 -16.97
CA LEU A 91 -6.38 5.72 -17.75
C LEU A 91 -7.17 4.62 -18.46
N CYS A 92 -8.49 4.80 -18.53
CA CYS A 92 -9.29 3.99 -19.44
C CYS A 92 -8.89 4.25 -20.89
N GLN A 93 -8.76 3.18 -21.68
CA GLN A 93 -8.47 3.28 -23.11
C GLN A 93 -9.64 3.93 -23.85
N ALA A 94 -9.37 4.49 -25.03
CA ALA A 94 -10.41 5.06 -25.88
C ALA A 94 -11.53 4.04 -26.15
N GLY A 95 -12.79 4.46 -26.01
CA GLY A 95 -13.94 3.57 -26.09
C GLY A 95 -14.24 2.80 -24.79
N ALA A 96 -13.60 3.13 -23.67
CA ALA A 96 -13.95 2.65 -22.35
C ALA A 96 -14.00 3.79 -21.33
N TYR A 97 -14.79 3.63 -20.27
CA TYR A 97 -14.99 4.63 -19.23
C TYR A 97 -14.98 3.99 -17.83
N SER A 98 -14.70 4.81 -16.83
CA SER A 98 -14.84 4.49 -15.41
C SER A 98 -15.75 5.56 -14.82
N SER A 99 -16.98 5.20 -14.48
CA SER A 99 -18.04 6.16 -14.10
C SER A 99 -17.93 6.67 -12.67
N SER A 100 -17.16 5.99 -11.82
CA SER A 100 -17.10 6.28 -10.38
C SER A 100 -15.66 6.24 -9.89
N THR A 101 -15.41 6.89 -8.76
CA THR A 101 -14.12 6.76 -8.09
C THR A 101 -13.95 5.36 -7.48
N GLY A 102 -12.74 4.84 -7.44
CA GLY A 102 -12.44 3.54 -6.82
C GLY A 102 -12.63 2.34 -7.75
N GLN A 103 -12.76 2.57 -9.06
CA GLN A 103 -12.95 1.49 -10.03
C GLN A 103 -11.68 0.68 -10.25
N SER A 104 -11.81 -0.64 -10.24
CA SER A 104 -10.72 -1.58 -10.54
C SER A 104 -10.66 -2.01 -12.00
N PHE A 105 -11.62 -1.57 -12.82
CA PHE A 105 -11.70 -1.87 -14.25
C PHE A 105 -12.40 -0.74 -15.00
N CYS A 106 -12.22 -0.70 -16.31
CA CYS A 106 -12.98 0.17 -17.21
C CYS A 106 -14.11 -0.61 -17.87
N VAL A 107 -15.25 0.07 -18.04
CA VAL A 107 -16.41 -0.42 -18.77
C VAL A 107 -16.27 0.00 -20.23
N VAL A 108 -16.33 -0.94 -21.16
CA VAL A 108 -16.30 -0.64 -22.59
C VAL A 108 -17.62 0.03 -22.98
N CYS A 109 -17.55 1.11 -23.76
CA CYS A 109 -18.73 1.75 -24.35
C CYS A 109 -19.42 0.75 -25.30
N GLN A 110 -20.70 0.47 -25.10
CA GLN A 110 -21.46 -0.30 -26.07
C GLN A 110 -21.61 0.51 -27.36
N ALA A 111 -21.49 -0.17 -28.51
CA ALA A 111 -21.72 0.47 -29.80
C ALA A 111 -23.15 1.04 -29.84
N GLY A 112 -23.27 2.38 -29.87
CA GLY A 112 -24.55 3.08 -29.95
C GLY A 112 -24.86 4.08 -28.84
N THR A 113 -24.05 4.17 -27.77
CA THR A 113 -24.22 5.19 -26.73
C THR A 113 -23.06 6.19 -26.75
N PHE A 114 -23.30 7.35 -27.35
CA PHE A 114 -22.47 8.54 -27.21
C PHE A 114 -22.92 9.29 -25.94
N SER A 115 -21.96 9.71 -25.12
CA SER A 115 -22.16 10.69 -24.04
C SER A 115 -22.16 12.11 -24.59
#